data_AF-A0A2V9KZS2-F1
#
_entry.id   AF-A0A2V9KZS2-F1
#
_cell.length_a   1.000
_cell.length_b   1.000
_cell.length_c   1.000
_cell.angle_alpha   90.00
_cell.angle_beta   90.00
_cell.angle_gamma   90.00
#
_symmetry.space_group_name_H-M   'P 1'
#
loop_
_entity.id
_entity.type
_entity.pdbx_description
1 polymer ?
#
loop_
_entity_poly.entity_id
_entity_poly.type
_entity_poly.pdbx_seq_one_letter_code
_entity_poly.pdbx_strand_id
1 'polypeptide(L)'
;LEQLSAGTPLKLKMISNRGTKVYPPAGAITDCVDHWFCRFVNRAPDGGLTDEQVFALLQRVAGQHRWTHLEKLHELDGEPGFTKAQGED
;
A
#
# COMPACT_ATOMS: atom_id res chain seq x y z
N LEU A 1 -5.83 6.39 -6.00
CA LEU A 1 -5.60 5.07 -5.36
C LEU A 1 -6.70 4.66 -4.39
N GLU A 2 -7.15 5.53 -3.46
CA GLU A 2 -8.24 5.16 -2.52
C GLU A 2 -9.53 4.72 -3.23
N GLN A 3 -9.99 5.51 -4.21
CA GLN A 3 -11.13 5.18 -5.05
C GLN A 3 -10.95 3.85 -5.80
N LEU A 4 -9.74 3.51 -6.23
CA LEU A 4 -9.45 2.23 -6.91
C LEU A 4 -9.61 1.04 -5.96
N SER A 5 -9.29 1.26 -4.67
CA SER A 5 -9.48 0.26 -3.61
C SER A 5 -10.89 0.25 -3.00
N ALA A 6 -11.79 1.15 -3.43
CA ALA A 6 -13.17 1.18 -2.95
C ALA A 6 -13.91 -0.10 -3.36
N GLY A 7 -14.67 -0.65 -2.41
CA GLY A 7 -15.40 -1.91 -2.57
C GLY A 7 -14.51 -3.16 -2.68
N THR A 8 -13.18 -3.03 -2.49
CA THR A 8 -12.28 -4.18 -2.37
C THR A 8 -12.00 -4.49 -0.89
N PRO A 9 -11.53 -5.70 -0.55
CA PRO A 9 -11.05 -6.02 0.81
C PRO A 9 -9.84 -5.20 1.25
N LEU A 10 -9.17 -4.50 0.34
CA LEU A 10 -7.98 -3.70 0.60
C LEU A 10 -8.31 -2.22 0.76
N LYS A 11 -7.55 -1.53 1.61
CA LYS A 11 -7.53 -0.08 1.74
C LYS A 11 -6.11 0.46 1.61
N LEU A 12 -5.96 1.63 0.99
CA LEU A 12 -4.68 2.35 1.00
C LEU A 12 -4.39 2.81 2.44
N LYS A 13 -3.29 2.34 3.02
CA LYS A 13 -2.83 2.76 4.35
C LYS A 13 -1.95 4.00 4.25
N MET A 14 -0.99 3.99 3.33
CA MET A 14 -0.05 5.08 3.15
C MET A 14 0.59 5.07 1.75
N ILE A 15 1.20 6.20 1.40
CA ILE A 15 2.14 6.29 0.28
C ILE A 15 3.46 6.82 0.84
N SER A 16 4.57 6.24 0.41
CA SER A 16 5.91 6.76 0.69
C SER A 16 6.70 7.03 -0.60
N ASN A 17 7.66 7.95 -0.49
CA ASN A 17 8.63 8.28 -1.52
C ASN A 17 10.03 8.16 -0.91
N ARG A 18 10.92 7.37 -1.53
CA ARG A 18 12.25 7.03 -0.97
C ARG A 18 12.22 6.59 0.51
N GLY A 19 11.17 5.90 0.94
CA GLY A 19 11.00 5.41 2.32
C GLY A 19 10.39 6.41 3.30
N THR A 20 10.14 7.66 2.90
CA THR A 20 9.48 8.68 3.74
C THR A 20 7.98 8.73 3.46
N LYS A 21 7.14 8.65 4.49
CA LYS A 21 5.68 8.79 4.34
C LYS A 21 5.33 10.17 3.79
N VAL A 22 4.54 10.20 2.73
CA VAL A 22 4.03 11.43 2.07
C VAL A 22 2.50 11.49 2.03
N TYR A 23 1.84 10.35 2.25
CA TYR A 23 0.39 10.26 2.40
C TYR A 23 0.01 9.34 3.57
N PRO A 24 -0.91 9.74 4.47
CA PRO A 24 -1.42 11.11 4.62
C PRO A 24 -0.30 12.13 4.92
N PRO A 25 -0.48 13.41 4.54
CA PRO A 25 0.57 14.42 4.72
C PRO A 25 0.88 14.63 6.21
N ALA A 26 2.18 14.72 6.54
CA ALA A 26 2.66 14.91 7.91
C ALA A 26 3.26 16.32 8.15
N GLY A 27 2.93 17.29 7.28
CA GLY A 27 3.41 18.68 7.39
C GLY A 27 4.84 18.95 6.91
N ALA A 28 5.63 17.91 6.65
CA ALA A 28 6.95 18.03 6.02
C ALA A 28 6.85 18.10 4.49
N ILE A 29 7.73 18.90 3.87
CA ILE A 29 7.91 18.92 2.42
C ILE A 29 9.01 17.91 2.08
N THR A 30 8.61 16.78 1.52
CA THR A 30 9.54 15.75 1.04
C THR A 30 9.86 16.03 -0.43
N ASP A 31 11.14 16.19 -0.74
CA ASP A 31 11.60 16.14 -2.14
C ASP A 31 11.32 14.75 -2.72
N CYS A 32 10.52 14.68 -3.78
CA CYS A 32 9.96 13.44 -4.30
C CYS A 32 10.54 13.11 -5.68
N VAL A 33 10.73 11.81 -5.93
CA VAL A 33 10.99 11.29 -7.28
C VAL A 33 9.74 10.63 -7.86
N ASP A 34 9.74 10.31 -9.15
CA ASP A 34 8.61 9.68 -9.85
C ASP A 34 8.46 8.17 -9.54
N HIS A 35 8.76 7.75 -8.31
CA HIS A 35 8.61 6.39 -7.82
C HIS A 35 7.96 6.38 -6.43
N TRP A 36 6.80 5.73 -6.35
CA TRP A 36 5.92 5.79 -5.18
C TRP A 36 5.64 4.39 -4.66
N PHE A 37 5.85 4.17 -3.37
CA PHE A 37 5.48 2.92 -2.71
C PHE A 37 4.09 3.09 -2.08
N CYS A 38 3.13 2.29 -2.52
CA CYS A 38 1.73 2.41 -2.11
C CYS A 38 1.35 1.19 -1.27
N ARG A 39 1.20 1.37 0.05
CA ARG A 39 0.87 0.28 0.96
C ARG A 39 -0.63 0.09 1.04
N PHE A 40 -1.10 -1.08 0.62
CA PHE A 40 -2.45 -1.53 0.86
C PHE A 40 -2.48 -2.54 2.01
N VAL A 41 -3.49 -2.43 2.87
CA VAL A 41 -3.72 -3.37 3.98
C VAL A 41 -5.15 -3.86 3.95
N ASN A 42 -5.39 -5.00 4.58
CA ASN A 42 -6.74 -5.56 4.68
C ASN A 42 -7.66 -4.63 5.48
N ARG A 43 -8.93 -4.57 5.08
CA ARG A 43 -9.98 -3.86 5.81
C ARG A 43 -10.43 -4.66 7.03
N ALA A 44 -10.47 -5.99 6.91
CA ALA A 44 -10.77 -6.90 8.00
C ALA A 44 -9.47 -7.59 8.46
N PRO A 45 -9.09 -7.52 9.75
CA PRO A 45 -7.86 -8.14 10.26
C PRO A 45 -7.81 -9.67 10.08
N ASP A 46 -8.98 -10.30 9.99
CA ASP A 46 -9.22 -11.72 10.22
C ASP A 46 -9.76 -12.46 8.98
N GLY A 47 -10.02 -11.75 7.90
CA GLY A 47 -10.39 -12.33 6.61
C GLY A 47 -9.16 -12.55 5.74
N GLY A 48 -8.68 -13.78 5.60
CA GLY A 48 -7.55 -14.09 4.71
C GLY A 48 -7.71 -13.43 3.33
N LEU A 49 -6.66 -12.73 2.87
CA LEU A 49 -6.63 -12.08 1.57
C LEU A 49 -6.22 -13.10 0.51
N THR A 50 -7.03 -13.30 -0.53
CA THR A 50 -6.68 -14.22 -1.62
C THR A 50 -5.84 -13.52 -2.69
N ASP A 51 -5.09 -14.31 -3.46
CA ASP A 51 -4.27 -13.79 -4.55
C ASP A 51 -5.12 -13.16 -5.65
N GLU A 52 -6.32 -13.69 -5.91
CA GLU A 52 -7.29 -13.11 -6.85
C GLU A 52 -7.72 -11.71 -6.43
N GLN A 53 -7.90 -11.48 -5.12
CA GLN A 53 -8.25 -10.15 -4.60
C GLN A 53 -7.09 -9.15 -4.75
N VAL A 54 -5.84 -9.61 -4.56
CA VAL A 54 -4.64 -8.80 -4.82
C VAL A 54 -4.55 -8.44 -6.30
N PHE A 55 -4.71 -9.42 -7.20
CA PHE A 55 -4.66 -9.19 -8.64
C PHE A 55 -5.79 -8.29 -9.13
N ALA A 56 -6.99 -8.42 -8.58
CA ALA A 56 -8.11 -7.53 -8.92
C ALA A 56 -7.80 -6.06 -8.58
N LEU A 57 -7.15 -5.79 -7.43
CA LEU A 57 -6.69 -4.43 -7.12
C LEU A 57 -5.57 -3.99 -8.07
N LEU A 58 -4.57 -4.85 -8.32
CA LEU A 58 -3.46 -4.54 -9.21
C LEU A 58 -3.95 -4.18 -10.62
N GLN A 59 -4.94 -4.90 -11.16
CA GLN A 59 -5.55 -4.59 -12.45
C GLN A 59 -6.20 -3.20 -12.47
N ARG A 60 -6.92 -2.82 -11.41
CA ARG A 60 -7.50 -1.47 -11.29
C ARG A 60 -6.42 -0.38 -11.25
N VAL A 61 -5.32 -0.62 -10.53
CA VAL A 61 -4.17 0.30 -10.49
C VAL A 61 -3.53 0.40 -11.87
N ALA A 62 -3.28 -0.73 -12.54
CA ALA A 62 -2.68 -0.79 -13.87
C ALA A 62 -3.50 -0.05 -14.94
N GLY A 63 -4.82 0.04 -14.78
CA GLY A 63 -5.71 0.79 -15.67
C GLY A 63 -5.55 2.32 -15.59
N GLN A 64 -4.88 2.87 -14.57
CA GLN A 64 -4.71 4.31 -14.39
C GLN A 64 -3.26 4.74 -14.12
N HIS A 65 -2.42 3.83 -13.63
CA HIS A 65 -1.06 4.12 -13.22
C HIS A 65 -0.10 3.02 -13.71
N ARG A 66 1.11 3.44 -14.12
CA ARG A 66 2.21 2.51 -14.38
C ARG A 66 2.70 1.94 -13.05
N TRP A 67 2.92 0.63 -13.01
CA TRP A 67 3.51 -0.06 -11.88
C TRP A 67 4.72 -0.88 -12.37
N THR A 68 5.65 -1.17 -11.46
CA THR A 68 6.87 -1.92 -11.79
C THR A 68 7.20 -3.02 -10.77
N HIS A 69 6.74 -2.89 -9.54
CA HIS A 69 7.12 -3.76 -8.43
C HIS A 69 5.91 -4.00 -7.53
N LEU A 70 5.72 -5.25 -7.13
CA LEU A 70 4.74 -5.67 -6.13
C LEU A 70 5.45 -6.49 -5.06
N GLU A 71 5.16 -6.20 -3.80
CA GLU A 71 5.58 -6.99 -2.64
C GLU A 71 4.36 -7.33 -1.79
N LYS A 72 4.21 -8.60 -1.40
CA LYS A 72 3.18 -9.00 -0.44
C LYS A 72 3.66 -8.71 0.97
N LEU A 73 2.75 -8.20 1.80
CA LEU A 73 3.02 -7.94 3.22
C LEU A 73 2.56 -9.16 4.01
N HIS A 74 3.51 -9.91 4.55
CA HIS A 74 3.25 -11.11 5.32
C HIS A 74 3.35 -10.83 6.82
N GLU A 75 2.52 -11.51 7.59
CA GLU A 75 2.78 -11.74 9.01
C GLU A 75 3.43 -13.12 9.14
N LEU A 76 4.48 -13.20 9.96
CA LEU A 76 5.25 -14.42 10.23
C LEU A 76 5.23 -14.60 11.74
N ASP A 77 4.67 -15.73 12.21
CA ASP A 77 4.52 -16.03 13.64
C ASP A 77 3.80 -14.94 14.45
N GLY A 78 2.83 -14.27 13.82
CA GLY A 78 2.04 -13.18 14.43
C GLY A 78 2.71 -11.82 14.41
N GLU A 79 3.93 -11.72 13.87
CA GLU A 79 4.67 -10.47 13.76
C GLU A 79 4.71 -9.95 12.30
N PRO A 80 4.62 -8.63 12.08
CA PRO A 80 4.76 -8.05 10.74
C PRO A 80 6.15 -8.37 10.13
N GLY A 81 6.16 -9.11 9.02
CA GLY A 81 7.37 -9.42 8.23
C GLY A 81 7.84 -8.27 7.34
N PHE A 82 7.46 -7.03 7.66
CA PHE A 82 7.76 -5.84 6.86
C PHE A 82 7.97 -4.63 7.77
N THR A 83 8.75 -3.64 7.30
CA THR A 83 9.05 -2.44 8.06
C THR A 83 8.02 -1.32 7.84
N LYS A 84 7.92 -0.41 8.80
CA LYS A 84 7.20 0.85 8.65
C LYS A 84 8.03 1.86 7.84
N ALA A 85 7.37 2.73 7.08
CA ALA A 85 8.03 3.88 6.48
C ALA A 85 8.44 4.90 7.55
N GLN A 86 9.41 5.76 7.23
CA GLN A 86 9.76 6.86 8.12
C GLN A 86 8.56 7.81 8.27
N GLY A 87 8.15 8.04 9.52
CA GLY A 87 6.97 8.85 9.84
C GLY A 87 5.64 8.10 9.75
N GLU A 88 5.64 6.77 9.57
CA GLU A 88 4.43 5.93 9.71
C GLU A 88 4.23 5.53 11.18
N ASP A 89 3.05 5.85 11.72
CA ASP A 89 2.59 5.40 13.04
C ASP A 89 2.02 3.97 12.98
#